data_AF-A0A1M4VMG1-F1
#
_entry.id   AF-A0A1M4VMG1-F1
#
_cell.length_a   1.000
_cell.length_b   1.000
_cell.length_c   1.000
_cell.angle_alpha   90.00
_cell.angle_beta   90.00
_cell.angle_gamma   90.00
#
_symmetry.space_group_name_H-M   'P 1'
#
loop_
_entity.id
_entity.type
_entity.pdbx_description
1 polymer ?
#
loop_
_entity_poly.entity_id
_entity_poly.type
_entity_poly.pdbx_seq_one_letter_code
_entity_poly.pdbx_strand_id
1 'polypeptide(L)'
;MKKLIVPLICLLAAVLNLLLLKFSFITWFVLAPIVLFFIFHTLIINAMHSLAIRICYGLAFMILLIFPLLLPIIFYFNIGGIAEDGQSALAFVFLPIYACMLGVLPCLVALILKKRNRKKNLQAGML
;
A
#
# COMPACT_ATOMS: atom_id res chain seq x y z
N MET A 1 0.82 17.58 -12.12
CA MET A 1 -0.01 17.68 -10.90
C MET A 1 -0.46 16.33 -10.34
N LYS A 2 -1.05 15.39 -11.12
CA LYS A 2 -1.54 14.09 -10.59
C LYS A 2 -0.50 13.22 -9.84
N LYS A 3 0.79 13.34 -10.18
CA LYS A 3 1.90 12.59 -9.53
C LYS A 3 2.19 13.00 -8.08
N LEU A 4 1.76 14.18 -7.65
CA LEU A 4 2.02 14.71 -6.30
C LEU A 4 0.87 14.43 -5.33
N ILE A 5 -0.33 14.13 -5.83
CA ILE A 5 -1.54 13.98 -5.01
C ILE A 5 -1.41 12.77 -4.09
N VAL A 6 -1.00 11.61 -4.61
CA VAL A 6 -0.92 10.38 -3.82
C VAL A 6 0.17 10.44 -2.75
N PRO A 7 1.40 10.93 -3.02
CA PRO A 7 2.37 11.28 -1.98
C PRO A 7 1.80 12.13 -0.86
N LEU A 8 1.04 13.18 -1.21
CA LEU A 8 0.44 14.10 -0.25
C LEU A 8 -0.61 13.40 0.62
N ILE A 9 -1.44 12.54 0.02
CA ILE A 9 -2.43 11.74 0.75
C ILE A 9 -1.74 10.76 1.70
N CYS A 10 -0.65 10.09 1.28
CA CYS A 10 0.10 9.19 2.15
C CYS A 10 0.69 9.95 3.36
N LEU A 11 1.19 11.17 3.13
CA LEU A 11 1.76 12.01 4.18
C LEU A 11 0.68 12.48 5.17
N LEU A 12 -0.45 12.96 4.65
CA LEU A 12 -1.63 13.31 5.47
C LEU A 12 -2.13 12.11 6.27
N ALA A 13 -2.20 10.94 5.66
CA ALA A 13 -2.62 9.71 6.32
C ALA A 13 -1.67 9.30 7.44
N ALA A 14 -0.35 9.41 7.23
CA ALA A 14 0.65 9.13 8.25
C ALA A 14 0.54 10.11 9.43
N VAL A 15 0.39 11.41 9.17
CA VAL A 15 0.23 12.44 10.20
C VAL A 15 -1.06 12.24 11.00
N LEU A 16 -2.17 11.96 10.33
CA LEU A 16 -3.46 11.69 10.98
C LEU A 16 -3.37 10.47 11.91
N ASN A 17 -2.69 9.41 11.46
CA ASN A 17 -2.47 8.22 12.28
C ASN A 17 -1.59 8.48 13.51
N LEU A 18 -0.53 9.28 13.36
CA LEU A 18 0.31 9.71 14.49
C LEU A 18 -0.48 10.52 15.52
N LEU A 19 -1.39 11.39 15.06
CA LEU A 19 -2.26 12.17 15.93
C LEU A 19 -3.27 11.31 16.68
N LEU A 20 -3.89 10.33 16.01
CA LEU A 20 -4.95 9.49 16.58
C LEU A 20 -4.41 8.40 17.52
N LEU A 21 -3.33 7.70 17.13
CA LEU A 21 -2.82 6.54 17.86
C LEU A 21 -1.63 6.86 18.78
N LYS A 22 -1.17 8.13 18.80
CA LYS A 22 0.05 8.59 19.49
C LYS A 22 1.28 7.77 19.08
N PHE A 23 2.41 7.88 19.79
CA PHE A 23 3.58 7.02 19.58
C PHE A 23 3.41 5.65 20.26
N SER A 24 2.42 4.87 19.81
CA SER A 24 2.17 3.51 20.30
C SER A 24 2.74 2.45 19.35
N PHE A 25 2.87 1.21 19.82
CA PHE A 25 3.28 0.07 19.00
C PHE A 25 2.38 -0.07 17.76
N ILE A 26 1.06 0.07 17.94
CA ILE A 26 0.03 -0.03 16.87
C ILE A 26 0.28 1.00 15.77
N THR A 27 0.72 2.21 16.11
CA THR A 27 1.02 3.28 15.15
C THR A 27 2.04 2.84 14.10
N TRP A 28 3.07 2.10 14.50
CA TRP A 28 4.09 1.58 13.57
C TRP A 28 3.50 0.56 12.60
N PHE A 29 2.60 -0.30 13.07
CA PHE A 29 1.91 -1.27 12.20
C PHE A 29 0.99 -0.62 11.19
N VAL A 30 0.42 0.54 11.54
CA VAL A 30 -0.45 1.31 10.64
C VAL A 30 0.38 2.16 9.66
N LEU A 31 1.54 2.68 10.08
CA LEU A 31 2.45 3.44 9.21
C LEU A 31 3.16 2.57 8.17
N ALA A 32 3.59 1.37 8.53
CA ALA A 32 4.32 0.47 7.64
C ALA A 32 3.61 0.24 6.27
N PRO A 33 2.32 -0.13 6.21
CA PRO A 33 1.60 -0.31 4.95
C PRO A 33 1.47 1.00 4.16
N ILE A 34 1.30 2.15 4.82
CA ILE A 34 1.23 3.47 4.15
C ILE A 34 2.56 3.79 3.47
N VAL A 35 3.69 3.53 4.15
CA VAL A 35 5.04 3.72 3.58
C VAL A 35 5.29 2.74 2.43
N LEU A 36 4.88 1.47 2.58
CA LEU A 36 4.95 0.48 1.51
C LEU A 36 4.16 0.91 0.28
N PHE A 37 2.96 1.45 0.47
CA PHE A 37 2.15 1.99 -0.61
C PHE A 37 2.81 3.18 -1.30
N PHE A 38 3.43 4.09 -0.53
CA PHE A 38 4.19 5.21 -1.07
C PHE A 38 5.32 4.73 -1.99
N ILE A 39 6.11 3.76 -1.54
CA ILE A 39 7.20 3.17 -2.35
C ILE A 39 6.61 2.52 -3.61
N PHE A 40 5.58 1.69 -3.45
CA PHE A 40 4.91 1.03 -4.57
C PHE A 40 4.37 2.02 -5.61
N HIS A 41 3.73 3.10 -5.15
CA HIS A 41 3.23 4.17 -6.02
C HIS A 41 4.36 4.80 -6.85
N THR A 42 5.48 5.16 -6.21
CA THR A 42 6.62 5.77 -6.91
C THR A 42 7.23 4.86 -7.98
N LEU A 43 7.22 3.55 -7.74
CA LEU A 43 7.72 2.55 -8.69
C LEU A 43 6.79 2.34 -9.89
N ILE A 44 5.47 2.33 -9.66
CA ILE A 44 4.48 1.89 -10.65
C ILE A 44 3.81 3.05 -11.41
N ILE A 45 3.84 4.29 -10.90
CA ILE A 45 3.12 5.40 -11.54
C ILE A 45 3.51 5.64 -13.00
N ASN A 46 4.76 5.42 -13.37
CA ASN A 46 5.22 5.58 -14.75
C ASN A 46 4.96 4.34 -15.63
N ALA A 47 4.36 3.28 -15.07
CA ALA A 47 4.12 2.01 -15.74
C ALA A 47 2.63 1.60 -15.80
N MET A 48 1.69 2.51 -15.47
CA MET A 48 0.24 2.27 -15.45
C MET A 48 -0.42 2.17 -16.84
N HIS A 49 0.24 1.50 -17.79
CA HIS A 49 -0.28 1.33 -19.15
C HIS A 49 -1.22 0.12 -19.29
N SER A 50 -1.05 -0.90 -18.44
CA SER A 50 -1.87 -2.12 -18.47
C SER A 50 -3.04 -2.05 -17.50
N LEU A 51 -4.20 -2.59 -17.90
CA LEU A 51 -5.40 -2.74 -17.06
C LEU A 51 -5.08 -3.53 -15.78
N ALA A 52 -4.32 -4.62 -15.89
CA ALA A 52 -3.94 -5.44 -14.75
C ALA A 52 -3.13 -4.65 -13.70
N ILE A 53 -2.22 -3.78 -14.16
CA ILE A 53 -1.42 -2.91 -13.28
C ILE A 53 -2.33 -1.88 -12.58
N ARG A 54 -3.33 -1.34 -13.28
CA ARG A 54 -4.30 -0.40 -12.68
C ARG A 54 -5.18 -1.07 -11.63
N ILE A 55 -5.62 -2.30 -11.87
CA ILE A 55 -6.39 -3.09 -10.91
C ILE A 55 -5.53 -3.42 -9.67
N CYS A 56 -4.30 -3.93 -9.88
CA CYS A 56 -3.31 -4.13 -8.82
C CYS A 56 -3.11 -2.85 -7.99
N TYR A 57 -2.97 -1.71 -8.66
CA TYR A 57 -2.76 -0.43 -8.01
C TYR A 57 -3.98 0.02 -7.20
N GLY A 58 -5.20 -0.15 -7.73
CA GLY A 58 -6.44 0.13 -7.01
C GLY A 58 -6.59 -0.73 -5.75
N LEU A 59 -6.30 -2.03 -5.86
CA LEU A 59 -6.29 -2.94 -4.71
C LEU A 59 -5.25 -2.54 -3.67
N ALA A 60 -4.02 -2.21 -4.11
CA ALA A 60 -2.97 -1.70 -3.24
C ALA A 60 -3.37 -0.40 -2.53
N PHE A 61 -4.05 0.51 -3.21
CA PHE A 61 -4.55 1.74 -2.62
C PHE A 61 -5.62 1.46 -1.54
N MET A 62 -6.59 0.59 -1.83
CA MET A 62 -7.62 0.23 -0.86
C MET A 62 -7.02 -0.42 0.39
N ILE A 63 -6.09 -1.36 0.20
CA ILE A 63 -5.60 -2.20 1.29
C ILE A 63 -4.44 -1.60 2.06
N LEU A 64 -3.49 -0.94 1.38
CA LEU A 64 -2.29 -0.41 2.03
C LEU A 64 -2.44 1.05 2.47
N LEU A 65 -3.51 1.74 2.07
CA LEU A 65 -3.76 3.14 2.45
C LEU A 65 -5.10 3.35 3.15
N ILE A 66 -6.22 2.93 2.55
CA ILE A 66 -7.56 3.15 3.15
C ILE A 66 -7.75 2.26 4.37
N PHE A 67 -7.38 0.99 4.30
CA PHE A 67 -7.59 0.06 5.41
C PHE A 67 -6.83 0.45 6.69
N PRO A 68 -5.53 0.81 6.64
CA PRO A 68 -4.79 1.28 7.81
C PRO A 68 -5.36 2.59 8.37
N LEU A 69 -5.95 3.46 7.53
CA LEU A 69 -6.64 4.68 7.96
C LEU A 69 -7.94 4.41 8.72
N LEU A 70 -8.68 3.36 8.35
CA LEU A 70 -9.93 3.00 9.03
C LEU A 70 -9.68 2.33 10.39
N LEU A 71 -8.54 1.68 10.57
CA LEU A 71 -8.22 0.94 11.77
C LEU A 71 -8.27 1.79 13.06
N PRO A 72 -7.62 2.97 13.15
CA PRO A 72 -7.75 3.83 14.32
C PRO A 72 -9.19 4.22 14.64
N ILE A 73 -10.02 4.43 13.61
CA ILE A 73 -11.41 4.83 13.77
C ILE A 73 -12.21 3.66 14.36
N ILE A 74 -12.03 2.45 13.81
CA ILE A 74 -12.66 1.22 14.32
C ILE A 74 -12.28 0.97 15.78
N PHE A 75 -11.00 1.13 16.10
CA PHE A 75 -10.49 1.00 17.47
C PHE A 75 -11.04 2.08 18.41
N TYR A 76 -11.03 3.33 17.97
CA TYR A 76 -11.49 4.47 18.79
C TYR A 76 -12.96 4.34 19.17
N PHE A 77 -13.80 3.86 18.26
CA PHE A 77 -15.23 3.66 18.50
C PHE A 77 -15.61 2.26 19.00
N ASN A 78 -14.62 1.37 19.24
CA ASN A 78 -14.83 -0.05 19.56
C ASN A 78 -15.92 -0.71 18.70
N ILE A 79 -15.92 -0.44 17.40
CA ILE A 79 -16.96 -0.94 16.50
C ILE A 79 -16.84 -2.46 16.42
N GLY A 80 -17.87 -3.16 16.91
CA GLY A 80 -17.94 -4.63 16.87
C GLY A 80 -17.12 -5.36 17.94
N GLY A 81 -16.70 -4.70 19.03
CA GLY A 81 -15.94 -5.34 20.12
C GLY A 81 -14.48 -5.67 19.75
N ILE A 82 -14.02 -5.21 18.58
CA ILE A 82 -12.69 -5.53 18.03
C ILE A 82 -11.56 -4.95 18.90
N ALA A 83 -11.82 -3.90 19.68
CA ALA A 83 -10.82 -3.33 20.59
C ALA A 83 -10.60 -4.16 21.86
N GLU A 84 -11.50 -5.10 22.18
CA GLU A 84 -11.41 -5.92 23.41
C GLU A 84 -10.44 -7.09 23.26
N ASP A 85 -10.27 -7.61 22.03
CA ASP A 85 -9.32 -8.68 21.72
C ASP A 85 -8.19 -8.17 20.83
N GLY A 86 -7.03 -7.85 21.43
CA GLY A 86 -5.86 -7.36 20.70
C GLY A 86 -5.39 -8.28 19.55
N GLN A 87 -5.72 -9.58 19.60
CA GLN A 87 -5.42 -10.54 18.54
C GLN A 87 -6.36 -10.42 17.33
N SER A 88 -7.66 -10.18 17.52
CA SER A 88 -8.63 -10.04 16.43
C SER A 88 -8.42 -8.73 15.68
N ALA A 89 -8.05 -7.68 16.39
CA ALA A 89 -7.59 -6.43 15.81
C ALA A 89 -6.33 -6.58 14.93
N LEU A 90 -5.32 -7.31 15.40
CA LEU A 90 -4.12 -7.59 14.62
C LEU A 90 -4.46 -8.41 13.37
N ALA A 91 -5.31 -9.43 13.49
CA ALA A 91 -5.78 -10.21 12.35
C ALA A 91 -6.51 -9.37 11.31
N PHE A 92 -7.32 -8.40 11.73
CA PHE A 92 -7.97 -7.44 10.85
C PHE A 92 -6.97 -6.60 10.05
N VAL A 93 -5.83 -6.23 10.64
CA VAL A 93 -4.74 -5.50 9.95
C VAL A 93 -3.95 -6.40 9.02
N PHE A 94 -3.57 -7.59 9.47
CA PHE A 94 -2.67 -8.47 8.75
C PHE A 94 -3.33 -9.15 7.55
N LEU A 95 -4.59 -9.59 7.68
CA LEU A 95 -5.24 -10.38 6.65
C LEU A 95 -5.34 -9.64 5.30
N PRO A 96 -5.75 -8.36 5.25
CA PRO A 96 -5.75 -7.59 4.01
C PRO A 96 -4.33 -7.37 3.49
N ILE A 97 -3.37 -7.03 4.35
CA ILE A 97 -1.99 -6.76 3.94
C ILE A 97 -1.36 -7.99 3.28
N TYR A 98 -1.55 -9.18 3.87
CA TYR A 98 -1.08 -10.45 3.28
C TYR A 98 -1.78 -10.76 1.94
N ALA A 99 -3.09 -10.55 1.85
CA ALA A 99 -3.81 -10.71 0.57
C ALA A 99 -3.29 -9.74 -0.50
N CYS A 100 -2.92 -8.52 -0.11
CA CYS A 100 -2.40 -7.51 -1.02
C CYS A 100 -0.96 -7.79 -1.44
N MET A 101 -0.12 -8.34 -0.56
CA MET A 101 1.24 -8.77 -0.92
C MET A 101 1.23 -9.80 -2.05
N LEU A 102 0.28 -10.75 -2.02
CA LEU A 102 0.11 -11.75 -3.09
C LEU A 102 -0.27 -11.11 -4.44
N GLY A 103 -0.99 -9.99 -4.45
CA GLY A 103 -1.31 -9.25 -5.69
C GLY A 103 -0.20 -8.29 -6.15
N VAL A 104 0.52 -7.69 -5.21
CA VAL A 104 1.59 -6.71 -5.47
C VAL A 104 2.86 -7.39 -5.98
N LEU A 105 3.23 -8.58 -5.46
CA LEU A 105 4.43 -9.32 -5.86
C LEU A 105 4.45 -9.66 -7.37
N PRO A 106 3.40 -10.27 -7.95
CA PRO A 106 3.36 -10.61 -9.37
C PRO A 106 3.44 -9.37 -10.26
N CYS A 107 2.77 -8.29 -9.84
CA CYS A 107 2.79 -7.00 -10.54
C CYS A 107 4.20 -6.37 -10.54
N LEU A 108 4.95 -6.46 -9.42
CA LEU A 108 6.36 -6.03 -9.33
C LEU A 108 7.29 -6.92 -10.17
N VAL A 109 7.16 -8.24 -10.08
CA VAL A 109 7.98 -9.20 -10.84
C VAL A 109 7.80 -8.99 -12.34
N ALA A 110 6.57 -8.86 -12.81
CA ALA A 110 6.27 -8.57 -14.22
C ALA A 110 6.91 -7.25 -14.69
N LEU A 111 6.91 -6.23 -13.83
CA LEU A 111 7.55 -4.94 -14.10
C LEU A 111 9.07 -5.04 -14.23
N ILE A 112 9.72 -5.75 -13.31
CA ILE A 112 11.16 -5.98 -13.32
C ILE A 112 11.58 -6.76 -14.56
N LEU A 113 10.85 -7.84 -14.90
CA LEU A 113 11.09 -8.64 -16.10
C LEU A 113 10.94 -7.81 -17.37
N LYS A 114 9.88 -6.98 -17.48
CA LYS A 114 9.67 -6.09 -18.61
C LYS A 114 10.80 -5.06 -18.76
N LYS A 115 11.25 -4.46 -17.65
CA LYS A 115 12.36 -3.48 -17.65
C LYS A 115 13.69 -4.14 -18.06
N ARG A 116 13.94 -5.37 -17.60
CA ARG A 116 15.13 -6.16 -17.96
C ARG A 116 15.13 -6.54 -19.45
N ASN A 117 14.01 -6.99 -20.00
CA ASN A 117 13.89 -7.33 -21.42
C ASN A 117 14.09 -6.11 -22.31
N ARG A 118 13.54 -4.94 -21.94
CA ARG A 118 13.76 -3.70 -22.69
C ARG A 118 15.24 -3.30 -22.73
N LYS A 119 15.96 -3.45 -21.61
CA LYS A 119 17.40 -3.18 -21.53
C LYS A 119 18.21 -4.13 -22.42
N LYS A 120 17.86 -5.43 -22.43
CA LYS A 120 18.48 -6.42 -23.31
C LYS A 120 18.27 -6.11 -24.79
N ASN A 121 17.06 -5.73 -25.20
CA ASN A 121 16.77 -5.41 -26.61
C ASN A 121 17.54 -4.17 -27.09
N LEU A 122 17.64 -3.14 -26.24
CA LEU A 122 18.48 -1.96 -26.52
C LEU A 122 19.96 -2.30 -26.68
N GLN A 123 20.49 -3.22 -25.86
CA GLN A 123 21.88 -3.67 -25.97
C GLN A 123 22.13 -4.57 -27.18
N ALA A 124 21.09 -5.25 -27.67
CA ALA A 124 21.17 -6.12 -28.84
C ALA A 124 20.98 -5.38 -30.18
N GLY A 125 20.83 -4.05 -30.17
CA GLY A 125 20.58 -3.27 -31.39
C GLY A 125 19.25 -3.57 -32.09
N MET A 126 18.34 -4.29 -31.42
CA MET A 126 17.00 -4.56 -31.89
C MET A 126 16.07 -3.46 -31.40
N LEU A 127 16.15 -2.26 -32.00
CA LEU A 127 15.13 -1.19 -32.00
C LEU A 127 15.57 -0.04 -32.90
#